data_AF-A0A1I0LBI1-F1
#
_entry.id   AF-A0A1I0LBI1-F1
#
_cell.length_a   1.000
_cell.length_b   1.000
_cell.length_c   1.000
_cell.angle_alpha   90.00
_cell.angle_beta   90.00
_cell.angle_gamma   90.00
#
_symmetry.space_group_name_H-M   'P 1'
#
loop_
_entity.id
_entity.type
_entity.pdbx_description
1 polymer ?
#
loop_
_entity_poly.entity_id
_entity_poly.type
_entity_poly.pdbx_seq_one_letter_code
_entity_poly.pdbx_strand_id
1 'polypeptide(L)'
;MGETQPPKNWPGLEAERDGVTYDAKKIASIAEALREAMKPMGGGNYGEYPGSIHDLSLNGSLKAESDHLRSVGRWQAGESFADTLDQAHREFLNVYEEALNNLSVAIALVNAGAGNYKITNAANEGGG
;
A
#
# COMPACT_ATOMS: atom_id res chain seq x y z
N MET A 1 0.12 -1.88 -29.11
CA MET A 1 -0.16 -1.87 -27.66
C MET A 1 -0.76 -3.23 -27.33
N GLY A 2 0.04 -4.17 -26.83
CA GLY A 2 -0.45 -5.48 -26.43
C GLY A 2 -0.87 -5.41 -24.97
N GLU A 3 -2.17 -5.54 -24.71
CA GLU A 3 -2.65 -5.79 -23.36
C GLU A 3 -1.98 -7.09 -22.88
N THR A 4 -1.13 -6.99 -21.87
CA THR A 4 -0.56 -8.16 -21.20
C THR A 4 -1.70 -8.84 -20.46
N GLN A 5 -2.44 -9.72 -21.15
CA GLN A 5 -3.35 -10.64 -20.49
C GLN A 5 -2.57 -11.34 -19.39
N PRO A 6 -3.06 -11.33 -18.14
CA PRO A 6 -2.41 -12.09 -17.09
C PRO A 6 -2.28 -13.55 -17.56
N PRO A 7 -1.12 -14.20 -17.36
CA PRO A 7 -0.91 -15.59 -17.75
C PRO A 7 -2.12 -16.47 -17.44
N LYS A 8 -2.55 -17.35 -18.36
CA LYS A 8 -3.70 -18.23 -18.10
C LYS A 8 -3.52 -19.13 -16.87
N ASN A 9 -2.27 -19.41 -16.50
CA ASN A 9 -1.91 -20.36 -15.45
C ASN A 9 -1.04 -19.67 -14.38
N TRP A 10 -1.58 -18.71 -13.64
CA TRP A 10 -0.89 -18.27 -12.42
C TRP A 10 -0.91 -19.41 -11.40
N PRO A 11 0.23 -19.70 -10.74
CA PRO A 11 0.25 -20.60 -9.61
C PRO A 11 -0.64 -20.04 -8.49
N GLY A 12 -1.52 -20.88 -7.94
CA GLY A 12 -2.45 -20.52 -6.87
C GLY A 12 -3.79 -19.93 -7.34
N LEU A 13 -4.16 -20.03 -8.62
CA LEU A 13 -5.53 -19.75 -9.09
C LEU A 13 -6.39 -21.03 -9.14
N GLU A 14 -5.78 -22.18 -9.38
CA GLU A 14 -6.45 -23.47 -9.43
C GLU A 14 -5.93 -24.35 -8.28
N ALA A 15 -6.64 -24.30 -7.15
CA ALA A 15 -6.27 -24.97 -5.90
C ALA A 15 -5.88 -26.44 -6.10
N GLU A 16 -6.69 -27.17 -6.88
CA GLU A 16 -6.54 -28.60 -7.13
C GLU A 16 -5.38 -28.91 -8.08
N ARG A 17 -5.15 -28.08 -9.11
CA ARG A 17 -4.02 -28.23 -10.05
C ARG A 17 -2.70 -27.96 -9.36
N ASP A 18 -2.65 -26.92 -8.54
CA ASP A 18 -1.41 -26.41 -7.96
C ASP A 18 -1.06 -27.08 -6.62
N GLY A 19 -1.88 -28.05 -6.17
CA GLY A 19 -1.71 -28.71 -4.88
C GLY A 19 -1.78 -27.74 -3.70
N VAL A 20 -2.38 -26.57 -3.91
CA VAL A 20 -2.47 -25.52 -2.90
C VAL A 20 -3.60 -25.86 -1.95
N THR A 21 -3.24 -26.48 -0.84
CA THR A 21 -4.14 -26.64 0.30
C THR A 21 -4.26 -25.30 1.01
N TYR A 22 -5.41 -24.64 0.84
CA TYR A 22 -5.72 -23.40 1.55
C TYR A 22 -6.06 -23.74 3.00
N ASP A 23 -5.19 -23.38 3.93
CA ASP A 23 -5.51 -23.39 5.36
C ASP A 23 -5.95 -21.98 5.75
N ALA A 24 -7.20 -21.83 6.20
CA ALA A 24 -7.73 -20.56 6.68
C ALA A 24 -6.84 -19.91 7.75
N LYS A 25 -6.19 -20.71 8.61
CA LYS A 25 -5.24 -20.19 9.61
C LYS A 25 -3.99 -19.61 8.96
N LYS A 26 -3.48 -20.27 7.92
CA LYS A 26 -2.32 -19.79 7.16
C LYS A 26 -2.62 -18.50 6.40
N ILE A 27 -3.80 -18.38 5.80
CA ILE A 27 -4.22 -17.15 5.10
C ILE A 27 -4.42 -16.00 6.10
N ALA A 28 -5.08 -16.25 7.23
CA ALA A 28 -5.24 -15.26 8.29
C ALA A 28 -3.87 -14.80 8.84
N SER A 29 -2.94 -15.74 9.06
CA SER A 29 -1.58 -15.41 9.53
C SER A 29 -0.80 -14.56 8.51
N ILE A 30 -0.93 -14.83 7.21
CA ILE A 30 -0.33 -14.00 6.16
C ILE A 30 -0.94 -12.59 6.17
N ALA A 31 -2.26 -12.47 6.27
CA ALA A 31 -2.93 -11.18 6.35
C ALA A 31 -2.46 -10.37 7.58
N GLU A 32 -2.29 -11.02 8.73
CA GLU A 32 -1.79 -10.37 9.94
C GLU A 32 -0.33 -9.95 9.82
N ALA A 33 0.54 -10.80 9.27
CA ALA A 33 1.93 -10.44 8.98
C ALA A 33 2.03 -9.24 8.01
N LEU A 34 1.16 -9.17 7.00
CA LEU A 34 1.09 -8.04 6.09
C LEU A 34 0.61 -6.76 6.79
N ARG A 35 -0.35 -6.84 7.71
CA ARG A 35 -0.75 -5.68 8.54
C ARG A 35 0.38 -5.18 9.40
N GLU A 36 1.10 -6.09 10.07
CA GLU A 36 2.26 -5.72 10.90
C GLU A 36 3.35 -5.05 10.06
N ALA A 37 3.64 -5.57 8.86
CA ALA A 37 4.59 -4.97 7.94
C ALA A 37 4.18 -3.56 7.46
N MET A 38 2.88 -3.25 7.45
CA MET A 38 2.35 -1.95 7.05
C MET A 38 2.33 -0.89 8.16
N LYS A 39 2.31 -1.29 9.44
CA LYS A 39 2.27 -0.34 10.57
C LYS A 39 3.38 0.72 10.52
N PRO A 40 4.65 0.37 10.19
CA PRO A 40 5.72 1.35 10.04
C PRO A 40 5.45 2.40 8.96
N MET A 41 4.82 2.01 7.85
CA MET A 41 4.62 2.88 6.69
C MET A 41 3.51 3.91 6.92
N GLY A 42 2.45 3.52 7.63
CA GLY A 42 1.33 4.40 7.99
C GLY A 42 1.61 5.36 9.15
N GLY A 43 2.81 5.32 9.76
CA GLY A 43 3.16 6.19 10.88
C GLY A 43 2.54 5.77 12.22
N GLY A 44 2.18 4.49 12.38
CA GLY A 44 1.49 3.97 13.57
C GLY A 44 2.24 4.16 14.90
N ASN A 45 3.56 4.36 14.85
CA ASN A 45 4.36 4.91 15.94
C ASN A 45 5.00 6.22 15.48
N TYR A 46 4.62 7.32 16.14
CA TYR A 46 5.18 8.65 15.91
C TYR A 46 6.71 8.63 15.89
N GLY A 47 7.32 8.98 14.75
CA GLY A 47 8.75 9.29 14.65
C GLY A 47 9.75 8.12 14.61
N GLU A 48 9.32 6.86 14.60
CA GLU A 48 10.25 5.71 14.68
C GLU A 48 10.67 5.12 13.32
N TYR A 49 10.01 5.49 12.22
CA TYR A 49 10.21 4.83 10.93
C TYR A 49 10.57 5.82 9.80
N PRO A 50 11.86 5.88 9.43
CA PRO A 50 12.31 6.58 8.22
C PRO A 50 11.54 6.10 6.99
N GLY A 51 11.04 7.03 6.19
CA GLY A 51 10.26 6.76 4.98
C GLY A 51 8.77 6.43 5.21
N SER A 52 8.27 6.56 6.44
CA SER A 52 6.82 6.54 6.72
C SER A 52 6.13 7.80 6.17
N ILE A 53 4.81 7.75 5.96
CA ILE A 53 4.06 8.94 5.49
C ILE A 53 4.25 10.15 6.43
N HIS A 54 4.35 9.92 7.73
CA HIS A 54 4.60 10.96 8.72
C HIS A 54 6.01 11.54 8.61
N ASP A 55 7.03 10.68 8.47
CA ASP A 55 8.41 11.11 8.24
C ASP A 55 8.56 11.89 6.92
N LEU A 56 7.93 11.41 5.84
CA LEU A 56 7.91 12.08 4.54
C LEU A 56 7.21 13.43 4.60
N SER A 57 6.16 13.56 5.42
CA SER A 57 5.47 14.84 5.64
C SER A 57 6.29 15.85 6.44
N LEU A 58 7.08 15.40 7.44
CA LEU A 58 7.83 16.29 8.32
C LEU A 58 9.24 16.60 7.82
N ASN A 59 9.95 15.56 7.37
CA ASN A 59 11.38 15.61 7.03
C ASN A 59 11.62 15.49 5.51
N GLY A 60 10.66 14.93 4.76
CA GLY A 60 10.76 14.79 3.30
C GLY A 60 10.27 16.01 2.50
N SER A 61 9.88 17.09 3.19
CA SER A 61 9.37 18.30 2.56
C SER A 61 10.47 19.10 1.87
N LEU A 62 10.25 19.50 0.61
CA LEU A 62 11.12 20.42 -0.15
C LEU A 62 10.80 21.89 0.13
N LYS A 63 10.25 22.18 1.31
CA LYS A 63 9.83 23.54 1.68
C LYS A 63 11.00 24.50 1.76
N ALA A 64 12.15 24.05 2.27
CA ALA A 64 13.34 24.89 2.38
C ALA A 64 13.85 25.32 0.99
N GLU A 65 13.87 24.40 0.03
CA GLU A 65 14.22 24.66 -1.36
C GLU A 65 13.21 25.60 -2.02
N SER A 66 11.92 25.37 -1.79
CA SER A 66 10.83 26.21 -2.31
C SER A 66 10.91 27.64 -1.77
N ASP A 67 11.16 27.81 -0.47
CA ASP A 67 11.36 29.11 0.17
C ASP A 67 12.63 29.79 -0.37
N HIS A 68 13.70 29.02 -0.64
CA HIS A 68 14.92 29.54 -1.27
C HIS A 68 14.66 30.03 -2.70
N LEU A 69 13.95 29.27 -3.52
CA LEU A 69 13.57 29.67 -4.88
C LEU A 69 12.75 30.97 -4.91
N ARG A 70 11.80 31.11 -3.97
CA ARG A 70 11.00 32.34 -3.80
C ARG A 70 11.85 33.54 -3.35
N SER A 71 12.95 33.30 -2.63
CA SER A 71 13.84 34.35 -2.14
C SER A 71 14.73 34.97 -3.23
N VAL A 72 14.89 34.31 -4.38
CA VAL A 72 15.72 34.80 -5.48
C VAL A 72 15.00 35.93 -6.23
N GLY A 73 15.30 37.17 -5.82
CA GLY A 73 14.72 38.36 -6.43
C GLY A 73 14.96 38.44 -7.95
N ARG A 74 13.93 38.89 -8.68
CA ARG A 74 13.90 39.06 -10.15
C ARG A 74 13.90 37.76 -10.97
N TRP A 75 13.84 36.59 -10.33
CA TRP A 75 13.62 35.33 -11.05
C TRP A 75 12.15 34.92 -10.97
N GLN A 76 11.35 35.42 -11.91
CA GLN A 76 9.90 35.17 -11.94
C GLN A 76 9.55 33.69 -12.11
N ALA A 77 10.41 32.91 -12.77
CA ALA A 77 10.26 31.46 -12.84
C ALA A 77 10.56 30.73 -11.51
N GLY A 78 11.25 31.39 -10.56
CA GLY A 78 11.50 30.84 -9.22
C GLY A 78 10.22 30.62 -8.43
N GLU A 79 9.25 31.55 -8.50
CA GLU A 79 7.93 31.38 -7.88
C GLU A 79 7.17 30.19 -8.46
N SER A 80 7.06 30.12 -9.80
CA SER A 80 6.35 29.02 -10.47
C SER A 80 7.01 27.66 -10.20
N PHE A 81 8.33 27.62 -10.05
CA PHE A 81 9.04 26.39 -9.76
C PHE A 81 8.84 25.97 -8.30
N ALA A 82 8.88 26.91 -7.35
CA ALA A 82 8.53 26.65 -5.96
C ALA A 82 7.10 26.11 -5.81
N ASP A 83 6.12 26.72 -6.49
CA ASP A 83 4.75 26.23 -6.50
C ASP A 83 4.64 24.80 -7.07
N THR A 84 5.42 24.49 -8.11
CA THR A 84 5.49 23.15 -8.70
C THR A 84 6.09 22.14 -7.72
N LEU A 85 7.13 22.50 -6.97
CA LEU A 85 7.72 21.63 -5.94
C LEU A 85 6.74 21.36 -4.80
N ASP A 86 6.08 22.41 -4.29
CA ASP A 86 5.05 22.30 -3.25
C ASP A 86 3.86 21.43 -3.72
N GLN A 87 3.48 21.53 -5.00
CA GLN A 87 2.44 20.69 -5.58
C GLN A 87 2.90 19.23 -5.75
N ALA A 88 4.09 19.01 -6.31
CA ALA A 88 4.63 17.66 -6.52
C ALA A 88 4.80 16.91 -5.20
N HIS A 89 5.24 17.58 -4.13
CA HIS A 89 5.35 16.98 -2.81
C HIS A 89 3.98 16.57 -2.24
N ARG A 90 2.96 17.42 -2.38
CA ARG A 90 1.58 17.08 -1.97
C ARG A 90 1.03 15.90 -2.75
N GLU A 91 1.24 15.88 -4.06
CA GLU A 91 0.77 14.80 -4.92
C GLU A 91 1.47 13.47 -4.59
N PHE A 92 2.77 13.51 -4.31
CA PHE A 92 3.51 12.35 -3.83
C PHE A 92 2.93 11.78 -2.53
N LEU A 93 2.64 12.63 -1.54
CA LEU A 93 2.05 12.19 -0.27
C LEU A 93 0.65 11.59 -0.49
N ASN A 94 -0.17 12.18 -1.35
CA ASN A 94 -1.49 11.65 -1.68
C ASN A 94 -1.40 10.25 -2.32
N VAL A 95 -0.53 10.07 -3.32
CA VAL A 95 -0.34 8.77 -3.98
C VAL A 95 0.18 7.73 -2.98
N TYR A 96 1.07 8.13 -2.09
CA TYR A 96 1.58 7.26 -1.03
C TYR A 96 0.44 6.81 -0.08
N GLU A 97 -0.41 7.73 0.35
CA GLU A 97 -1.58 7.42 1.18
C GLU A 97 -2.58 6.49 0.46
N GLU A 98 -2.86 6.75 -0.82
CA GLU A 98 -3.72 5.89 -1.65
C GLU A 98 -3.15 4.47 -1.77
N ALA A 99 -1.83 4.34 -1.97
CA ALA A 99 -1.17 3.04 -2.01
C ALA A 99 -1.31 2.29 -0.68
N LEU A 100 -1.12 2.96 0.45
CA LEU A 100 -1.34 2.38 1.77
C LEU A 100 -2.79 1.96 1.99
N ASN A 101 -3.76 2.76 1.55
CA ASN A 101 -5.17 2.40 1.65
C ASN A 101 -5.49 1.16 0.81
N ASN A 102 -5.01 1.12 -0.44
CA ASN A 102 -5.21 -0.02 -1.34
C ASN A 102 -4.59 -1.31 -0.80
N LEU A 103 -3.39 -1.24 -0.21
CA LEU A 103 -2.77 -2.38 0.45
C LEU A 103 -3.57 -2.85 1.67
N SER A 104 -4.09 -1.91 2.47
CA SER A 104 -4.95 -2.23 3.62
C SER A 104 -6.24 -2.92 3.19
N VAL A 105 -6.86 -2.46 2.10
CA VAL A 105 -8.05 -3.09 1.49
C VAL A 105 -7.71 -4.48 0.97
N ALA A 106 -6.60 -4.64 0.25
CA ALA A 106 -6.17 -5.94 -0.26
C ALA A 106 -5.97 -6.96 0.89
N ILE A 107 -5.34 -6.54 1.99
CA ILE A 107 -5.16 -7.39 3.17
C ILE A 107 -6.51 -7.74 3.82
N ALA A 108 -7.45 -6.79 3.89
CA ALA A 108 -8.79 -7.05 4.38
C ALA A 108 -9.53 -8.08 3.51
N LEU A 109 -9.40 -8.00 2.18
CA LEU A 109 -9.95 -8.97 1.24
C LEU A 109 -9.34 -10.36 1.41
N VAL A 110 -8.02 -10.46 1.60
CA VAL A 110 -7.31 -11.73 1.89
C VAL A 110 -7.87 -12.36 3.17
N ASN A 111 -8.06 -11.56 4.23
CA ASN A 111 -8.60 -12.05 5.49
C ASN A 111 -10.07 -12.47 5.38
N ALA A 112 -10.88 -11.71 4.62
CA ALA A 112 -12.27 -12.09 4.32
C ALA A 112 -12.34 -13.40 3.53
N GLY A 113 -11.43 -13.60 2.58
CA GLY A 113 -11.27 -14.86 1.84
C GLY A 113 -10.96 -16.04 2.76
N ALA A 114 -10.10 -15.85 3.77
CA ALA A 114 -9.83 -16.86 4.80
C ALA A 114 -11.09 -17.23 5.60
N GLY A 115 -11.89 -16.22 5.97
CA GLY A 115 -13.16 -16.40 6.67
C GLY A 115 -14.18 -17.19 5.85
N ASN A 116 -14.36 -16.83 4.58
CA ASN A 116 -15.26 -17.54 3.67
C ASN A 116 -14.81 -18.99 3.45
N TYR A 117 -13.50 -19.23 3.27
CA TYR A 117 -12.97 -20.59 3.14
C TYR A 117 -13.27 -21.44 4.38
N LYS A 118 -13.07 -20.89 5.59
CA LYS A 118 -13.38 -21.57 6.84
C LYS A 118 -14.86 -21.95 6.94
N ILE A 119 -15.77 -21.06 6.54
CA ILE A 119 -17.22 -21.31 6.57
C ILE A 119 -17.60 -22.39 5.57
N THR A 120 -17.10 -22.31 4.33
CA THR A 120 -17.39 -23.29 3.28
C THR A 120 -16.80 -24.66 3.62
N ASN A 121 -15.59 -24.72 4.17
CA ASN A 121 -14.99 -26.00 4.58
C ASN A 121 -15.75 -26.62 5.75
N ALA A 122 -16.16 -25.83 6.75
CA ALA A 122 -17.01 -26.33 7.84
C ALA A 122 -18.39 -26.80 7.36
N ALA A 123 -18.97 -26.14 6.35
CA ALA A 123 -20.23 -26.56 5.74
C ALA A 123 -20.07 -27.88 4.93
N ASN A 124 -18.92 -28.08 4.29
CA ASN A 124 -18.61 -29.31 3.56
C ASN A 124 -18.23 -30.48 4.49
N GLU A 125 -17.57 -30.22 5.61
CA GLU A 125 -17.16 -31.24 6.59
C GLU A 125 -18.28 -31.57 7.61
N GLY A 126 -19.27 -30.69 7.79
CA GLY A 126 -20.39 -30.86 8.72
C GLY A 126 -21.68 -31.43 8.10
N GLY A 127 -21.63 -31.87 6.85
CA GLY A 127 -22.77 -32.45 6.10
C GLY A 127 -22.75 -33.97 5.98
N GLY A 128 -22.33 -34.69 7.03
CA GLY A 128 -22.33 -36.16 7.12
C GLY A 128 -22.82 -36.65 8.46
#